data_AF-A0A1V3C4U0-F1
#
_entry.id   AF-A0A1V3C4U0-F1
#
_cell.length_a   1.000
_cell.length_b   1.000
_cell.length_c   1.000
_cell.angle_alpha   90.00
_cell.angle_beta   90.00
_cell.angle_gamma   90.00
#
_symmetry.space_group_name_H-M   'P 1'
#
loop_
_entity.id
_entity.type
_entity.pdbx_description
1 polymer ?
#
loop_
_entity_poly.entity_id
_entity_poly.type
_entity_poly.pdbx_seq_one_letter_code
_entity_poly.pdbx_strand_id
1 'polypeptide(L)'
;MTTPLVIDTDTAQDDCVALLVGLLDPGADLRAITMVAGNVGFEQQVRNAFTTLSVAGRLGEVPVYLGSRRPLVRPWVSAENVHGDGSGGLAMDCSELEPEPEHAVDALVRLAAESPGELSIVAIGPLTNIAMAVAKDPDFVRNVGALYVMGGSNNGRGNITAAAEFNFYVDPEAAKAVFAAGFDVTVVPWDPLTLRHAVFDQERLDAIAALGTPLGDFFGRVCSATLEFDRRVGIDGTTHPDSLTAAVLLHPELVRRSGRYHVDVETAGELTRGYAAMSWGVHGLEANATVVEEVDADGFFDHLVEVLSRRTVPAREITGL
;
A
#
# COMPACT_ATOMS: atom_id res chain seq x y z
N MET A 1 -11.36 3.04 20.24
CA MET A 1 -12.26 2.46 19.21
C MET A 1 -11.35 1.98 18.10
N THR A 2 -11.65 0.84 17.47
CA THR A 2 -10.89 0.36 16.32
C THR A 2 -11.39 1.03 15.04
N THR A 3 -10.52 1.10 14.04
CA THR A 3 -10.79 1.64 12.71
C THR A 3 -11.06 0.49 11.74
N PRO A 4 -12.30 0.34 11.24
CA PRO A 4 -12.62 -0.60 10.17
C PRO A 4 -11.82 -0.33 8.91
N LEU A 5 -11.05 -1.31 8.42
CA LEU A 5 -10.29 -1.13 7.18
C LEU A 5 -10.25 -2.36 6.27
N VAL A 6 -10.07 -2.09 4.97
CA VAL A 6 -9.60 -3.03 3.95
C VAL A 6 -8.26 -2.54 3.42
N ILE A 7 -7.33 -3.44 3.16
CA ILE A 7 -6.07 -3.14 2.46
C ILE A 7 -6.16 -3.71 1.04
N ASP A 8 -6.05 -2.84 0.02
CA ASP A 8 -5.97 -3.21 -1.40
C ASP A 8 -4.50 -3.14 -1.85
N THR A 9 -3.92 -4.29 -2.21
CA THR A 9 -2.47 -4.50 -2.28
C THR A 9 -2.05 -5.39 -3.47
N ASP A 10 -0.85 -5.14 -3.97
CA ASP A 10 -0.11 -5.93 -4.96
C ASP A 10 1.12 -6.59 -4.33
N THR A 11 0.87 -7.18 -3.15
CA THR A 11 1.83 -7.54 -2.09
C THR A 11 3.26 -7.89 -2.52
N ALA A 12 4.15 -6.92 -2.32
CA ALA A 12 5.59 -7.07 -2.26
C ALA A 12 6.14 -6.45 -0.95
N GLN A 13 7.45 -6.24 -0.89
CA GLN A 13 8.21 -5.80 0.28
C GLN A 13 7.46 -4.95 1.32
N ASP A 14 7.14 -3.69 1.00
CA ASP A 14 6.53 -2.73 1.92
C ASP A 14 5.03 -2.97 2.12
N ASP A 15 4.32 -3.54 1.15
CA ASP A 15 2.97 -4.05 1.37
C ASP A 15 2.96 -5.10 2.49
N CYS A 16 3.95 -6.01 2.54
CA CYS A 16 4.05 -7.01 3.60
C CYS A 16 4.11 -6.31 4.97
N VAL A 17 4.85 -5.20 5.07
CA VAL A 17 4.94 -4.41 6.30
C VAL A 17 3.62 -3.70 6.60
N ALA A 18 2.92 -3.17 5.59
CA ALA A 18 1.60 -2.55 5.75
C ALA A 18 0.54 -3.56 6.22
N LEU A 19 0.58 -4.79 5.72
CA LEU A 19 -0.27 -5.88 6.20
C LEU A 19 0.04 -6.22 7.66
N LEU A 20 1.31 -6.23 8.08
CA LEU A 20 1.65 -6.42 9.50
C LEU A 20 1.09 -5.31 10.38
N VAL A 21 1.13 -4.05 9.92
CA VAL A 21 0.48 -2.92 10.62
C VAL A 21 -1.02 -3.20 10.76
N GLY A 22 -1.73 -3.50 9.67
CA GLY A 22 -3.17 -3.78 9.71
C GLY A 22 -3.57 -4.99 10.57
N LEU A 23 -2.69 -6.00 10.68
CA LEU A 23 -2.96 -7.22 11.44
C LEU A 23 -2.67 -7.11 12.95
N LEU A 24 -1.69 -6.26 13.31
CA LEU A 24 -1.10 -6.28 14.65
C LEU A 24 -1.28 -4.96 15.42
N ASP A 25 -1.62 -3.87 14.74
CA ASP A 25 -1.99 -2.63 15.41
C ASP A 25 -3.31 -2.81 16.21
N PRO A 26 -3.37 -2.43 17.49
CA PRO A 26 -4.56 -2.62 18.33
C PRO A 26 -5.73 -1.69 17.97
N GLY A 27 -5.47 -0.62 17.22
CA GLY A 27 -6.45 0.28 16.64
C GLY A 27 -7.00 -0.21 15.30
N ALA A 28 -6.42 -1.23 14.66
CA ALA A 28 -6.89 -1.76 13.39
C ALA A 28 -8.02 -2.80 13.57
N ASP A 29 -9.08 -2.67 12.77
CA ASP A 29 -10.09 -3.71 12.51
C ASP A 29 -9.97 -4.10 11.02
N LEU A 30 -8.95 -4.89 10.69
CA LEU A 30 -8.68 -5.32 9.32
C LEU A 30 -9.68 -6.40 8.89
N ARG A 31 -10.63 -6.01 8.03
CA ARG A 31 -11.77 -6.84 7.62
C ARG A 31 -11.50 -7.68 6.39
N ALA A 32 -10.60 -7.23 5.52
CA ALA A 32 -10.23 -7.94 4.30
C ALA A 32 -8.91 -7.46 3.73
N ILE A 33 -8.29 -8.33 2.94
CA ILE A 33 -7.19 -8.00 2.04
C ILE A 33 -7.70 -8.23 0.63
N THR A 34 -7.58 -7.23 -0.24
CA THR A 34 -7.97 -7.32 -1.65
C THR A 34 -6.74 -7.25 -2.54
N MET A 35 -6.61 -8.22 -3.45
CA MET A 35 -5.42 -8.34 -4.29
C MET A 35 -5.62 -7.63 -5.64
N VAL A 36 -4.66 -6.81 -6.06
CA VAL A 36 -4.63 -6.17 -7.38
C VAL A 36 -3.27 -6.41 -8.04
N ALA A 37 -3.19 -6.53 -9.38
CA ALA A 37 -1.91 -6.74 -10.06
C ALA A 37 -1.03 -5.49 -10.06
N GLY A 38 0.24 -5.63 -9.66
CA GLY A 38 1.23 -4.55 -9.70
C GLY A 38 2.68 -5.05 -9.58
N ASN A 39 3.28 -4.99 -8.39
CA ASN A 39 4.72 -5.17 -8.14
C ASN A 39 5.32 -6.46 -8.74
N VAL A 40 4.72 -7.60 -8.45
CA VAL A 40 5.21 -8.93 -8.88
C VAL A 40 4.11 -9.72 -9.58
N GLY A 41 4.44 -10.88 -10.16
CA GLY A 41 3.43 -11.73 -10.78
C GLY A 41 2.27 -12.05 -9.82
N PHE A 42 1.02 -12.04 -10.33
CA PHE A 42 -0.18 -12.10 -9.49
C PHE A 42 -0.22 -13.29 -8.51
N GLU A 43 0.24 -14.47 -8.93
CA GLU A 43 0.28 -15.63 -8.03
C GLU A 43 1.39 -15.52 -6.97
N GLN A 44 2.44 -14.76 -7.25
CA GLN A 44 3.51 -14.50 -6.28
C GLN A 44 3.04 -13.54 -5.18
N GLN A 45 2.41 -12.42 -5.52
CA GLN A 45 1.86 -11.49 -4.51
C GLN A 45 0.82 -12.17 -3.59
N VAL A 46 0.02 -13.09 -4.12
CA VAL A 46 -0.92 -13.88 -3.29
C VAL A 46 -0.18 -14.75 -2.28
N ARG A 47 0.91 -15.42 -2.69
CA ARG A 47 1.77 -16.16 -1.76
C ARG A 47 2.45 -15.25 -0.74
N ASN A 48 2.87 -14.06 -1.15
CA ASN A 48 3.49 -13.07 -0.25
C ASN A 48 2.49 -12.62 0.82
N ALA A 49 1.23 -12.35 0.46
CA ALA A 49 0.17 -12.03 1.41
C ALA A 49 -0.08 -13.16 2.41
N PHE A 50 -0.20 -14.41 1.93
CA PHE A 50 -0.37 -15.56 2.82
C PHE A 50 0.85 -15.82 3.71
N THR A 51 2.06 -15.64 3.20
CA THR A 51 3.30 -15.76 3.99
C THR A 51 3.34 -14.70 5.09
N THR A 52 2.89 -13.47 4.78
CA THR A 52 2.79 -12.37 5.74
C THR A 52 1.75 -12.66 6.83
N LEU A 53 0.56 -13.14 6.46
CA LEU A 53 -0.45 -13.60 7.42
C LEU A 53 0.08 -14.73 8.31
N SER A 54 0.84 -15.66 7.73
CA SER A 54 1.48 -16.76 8.45
C SER A 54 2.47 -16.26 9.48
N VAL A 55 3.43 -15.40 9.11
CA VAL A 55 4.45 -14.89 10.05
C VAL A 55 3.85 -14.02 11.15
N ALA A 56 2.73 -13.33 10.88
CA ALA A 56 1.94 -12.63 11.88
C ALA A 56 1.25 -13.57 12.88
N GLY A 57 1.19 -14.88 12.60
CA GLY A 57 0.41 -15.85 13.36
C GLY A 57 -1.11 -15.65 13.22
N ARG A 58 -1.54 -15.11 12.06
CA ARG A 58 -2.92 -14.67 11.76
C ARG A 58 -3.51 -15.32 10.50
N LEU A 59 -2.88 -16.40 10.02
CA LEU A 59 -3.31 -17.08 8.81
C LEU A 59 -4.73 -17.63 8.95
N GLY A 60 -5.61 -17.22 8.04
CA GLY A 60 -7.03 -17.62 8.03
C GLY A 60 -7.94 -16.75 8.90
N GLU A 61 -7.42 -15.74 9.60
CA GLU A 61 -8.25 -14.81 10.38
C GLU A 61 -8.88 -13.70 9.52
N VAL A 62 -8.16 -13.24 8.50
CA VAL A 62 -8.61 -12.17 7.59
C VAL A 62 -8.82 -12.76 6.19
N PRO A 63 -10.00 -12.55 5.56
CA PRO A 63 -10.26 -13.05 4.22
C PRO A 63 -9.39 -12.34 3.16
N VAL A 64 -8.89 -13.10 2.19
CA VAL A 64 -8.11 -12.61 1.06
C VAL A 64 -8.93 -12.78 -0.21
N TYR A 65 -9.29 -11.69 -0.87
CA TYR A 65 -10.08 -11.71 -2.10
C TYR A 65 -9.20 -11.41 -3.32
N LEU A 66 -9.29 -12.24 -4.36
CA LEU A 66 -8.55 -12.01 -5.60
C LEU A 66 -9.28 -11.01 -6.50
N GLY A 67 -8.58 -9.96 -6.93
CA GLY A 67 -9.12 -8.92 -7.79
C GLY A 67 -8.52 -8.89 -9.18
N SER A 68 -8.41 -7.67 -9.70
CA SER A 68 -7.99 -7.39 -11.07
C SER A 68 -6.56 -7.85 -11.32
N ARG A 69 -6.40 -8.73 -12.31
CA ARG A 69 -5.11 -9.30 -12.73
C ARG A 69 -4.35 -8.47 -13.77
N ARG A 70 -4.89 -7.31 -14.14
CA ARG A 70 -4.33 -6.37 -15.15
C ARG A 70 -4.95 -4.98 -14.99
N PRO A 71 -4.28 -3.92 -15.47
CA PRO A 71 -4.86 -2.58 -15.59
C PRO A 71 -6.11 -2.56 -16.50
N LEU A 72 -6.91 -1.49 -16.39
CA LEU A 72 -8.13 -1.26 -17.16
C LEU A 72 -7.87 -1.22 -18.67
N VAL A 73 -6.85 -0.46 -19.08
CA VAL A 73 -6.58 -0.17 -20.50
C VAL A 73 -5.17 -0.59 -20.92
N ARG A 74 -4.19 -0.43 -20.02
CA ARG A 74 -2.78 -0.58 -20.35
C ARG A 74 -2.28 -2.01 -20.17
N PRO A 75 -1.20 -2.42 -20.87
CA PRO A 75 -0.45 -3.60 -20.49
C PRO A 75 0.09 -3.45 -19.07
N TRP A 76 0.05 -4.54 -18.31
CA TRP A 76 0.70 -4.63 -17.00
C TRP A 76 2.23 -4.50 -17.13
N VAL A 77 2.84 -3.89 -16.13
CA VAL A 77 4.29 -3.72 -15.99
C VAL A 77 4.65 -4.15 -14.57
N SER A 78 5.67 -4.99 -14.43
CA SER A 78 6.16 -5.44 -13.12
C SER A 78 7.25 -4.50 -12.57
N ALA A 79 7.47 -4.60 -11.26
CA ALA A 79 8.57 -3.98 -10.52
C ALA A 79 9.52 -5.04 -9.91
N GLU A 80 9.59 -6.25 -10.50
CA GLU A 80 10.48 -7.33 -10.03
C GLU A 80 11.97 -6.93 -10.04
N ASN A 81 12.35 -5.93 -10.83
CA ASN A 81 13.70 -5.35 -10.81
C ASN A 81 14.01 -4.55 -9.53
N VAL A 82 12.97 -4.12 -8.80
CA VAL A 82 13.05 -3.40 -7.52
C VAL A 82 12.88 -4.40 -6.37
N HIS A 83 11.81 -5.20 -6.40
CA HIS A 83 11.38 -6.02 -5.27
C HIS A 83 11.83 -7.48 -5.34
N GLY A 84 12.46 -7.94 -6.44
CA GLY A 84 12.74 -9.36 -6.64
C GLY A 84 11.44 -10.17 -6.72
N ASP A 85 11.29 -11.17 -5.85
CA ASP A 85 10.04 -11.92 -5.67
C ASP A 85 9.05 -11.25 -4.69
N GLY A 86 9.42 -10.11 -4.12
CA GLY A 86 8.64 -9.36 -3.13
C GLY A 86 8.71 -9.93 -1.71
N SER A 87 9.39 -11.07 -1.50
CA SER A 87 9.51 -11.72 -0.18
C SER A 87 10.96 -11.95 0.26
N GLY A 88 11.94 -11.63 -0.58
CA GLY A 88 13.36 -11.81 -0.27
C GLY A 88 13.79 -13.27 -0.29
N GLY A 89 13.16 -14.09 -1.13
CA GLY A 89 13.43 -15.53 -1.22
C GLY A 89 12.71 -16.38 -0.17
N LEU A 90 11.82 -15.79 0.64
CA LEU A 90 11.01 -16.54 1.60
C LEU A 90 9.98 -17.39 0.86
N ALA A 91 9.84 -18.64 1.32
CA ALA A 91 8.91 -19.61 0.73
C ALA A 91 8.09 -20.34 1.79
N MET A 92 6.80 -20.52 1.51
CA MET A 92 5.85 -21.26 2.34
C MET A 92 4.96 -22.12 1.46
N ASP A 93 4.62 -23.33 1.89
CA ASP A 93 3.63 -24.15 1.19
C ASP A 93 2.22 -23.54 1.32
N CYS A 94 1.70 -23.07 0.18
CA CYS A 94 0.38 -22.45 0.05
C CYS A 94 -0.65 -23.36 -0.65
N SER A 95 -0.34 -24.65 -0.90
CA SER A 95 -1.17 -25.55 -1.71
C SER A 95 -2.60 -25.77 -1.18
N GLU A 96 -2.81 -25.61 0.12
CA GLU A 96 -4.12 -25.75 0.80
C GLU A 96 -4.71 -24.40 1.26
N LEU A 97 -4.12 -23.28 0.83
CA LEU A 97 -4.65 -21.96 1.14
C LEU A 97 -5.56 -21.51 0.02
N GLU A 98 -6.84 -21.39 0.33
CA GLU A 98 -7.85 -20.94 -0.63
C GLU A 98 -8.18 -19.47 -0.32
N PRO A 99 -7.90 -18.54 -1.25
CA PRO A 99 -8.48 -17.21 -1.17
C PRO A 99 -10.00 -17.32 -1.31
N GLU A 100 -10.70 -16.29 -0.86
CA GLU A 100 -12.15 -16.23 -0.97
C GLU A 100 -12.61 -16.34 -2.44
N PRO A 101 -13.72 -17.06 -2.71
CA PRO A 101 -14.22 -17.26 -4.07
C PRO A 101 -14.87 -16.00 -4.65
N GLU A 102 -15.27 -15.05 -3.81
CA GLU A 102 -15.79 -13.75 -4.22
C GLU A 102 -14.67 -12.88 -4.82
N HIS A 103 -14.98 -12.17 -5.90
CA HIS A 103 -13.99 -11.27 -6.52
C HIS A 103 -13.77 -10.03 -5.63
N ALA A 104 -12.54 -9.52 -5.54
CA ALA A 104 -12.21 -8.37 -4.68
C ALA A 104 -13.12 -7.15 -4.87
N VAL A 105 -13.49 -6.83 -6.13
CA VAL A 105 -14.41 -5.73 -6.44
C VAL A 105 -15.80 -5.95 -5.83
N ASP A 106 -16.30 -7.18 -5.84
CA ASP A 106 -17.58 -7.54 -5.19
C ASP A 106 -17.48 -7.42 -3.67
N ALA A 107 -16.38 -7.93 -3.10
CA ALA A 107 -16.12 -7.83 -1.68
C ALA A 107 -16.01 -6.37 -1.21
N LEU A 108 -15.32 -5.50 -1.95
CA LEU A 108 -15.22 -4.06 -1.64
C LEU A 108 -16.59 -3.39 -1.58
N VAL A 109 -17.42 -3.61 -2.62
CA VAL A 109 -18.77 -3.05 -2.69
C VAL A 109 -19.62 -3.55 -1.52
N ARG A 110 -19.58 -4.87 -1.26
CA ARG A 110 -20.34 -5.50 -0.18
C ARG A 110 -19.90 -4.99 1.20
N LEU A 111 -18.60 -5.02 1.50
CA LEU A 111 -18.05 -4.59 2.79
C LEU A 111 -18.33 -3.10 3.06
N ALA A 112 -18.24 -2.24 2.04
CA ALA A 112 -18.60 -0.83 2.17
C ALA A 112 -20.10 -0.67 2.47
N ALA A 113 -20.97 -1.43 1.81
CA ALA A 113 -22.42 -1.39 2.05
C ALA A 113 -22.83 -1.96 3.43
N GLU A 114 -22.04 -2.88 4.01
CA GLU A 114 -22.24 -3.43 5.35
C GLU A 114 -21.92 -2.40 6.46
N SER A 115 -21.10 -1.39 6.18
CA SER A 115 -20.79 -0.30 7.13
C SER A 115 -20.66 1.06 6.42
N PRO A 116 -21.79 1.60 5.90
CA PRO A 116 -21.77 2.81 5.08
C PRO A 116 -21.22 4.02 5.83
N GLY A 117 -20.18 4.63 5.27
CA GLY A 117 -19.51 5.80 5.81
C GLY A 117 -18.52 5.50 6.93
N GLU A 118 -18.31 4.23 7.29
CA GLU A 118 -17.39 3.82 8.36
C GLU A 118 -16.16 3.08 7.82
N LEU A 119 -16.31 2.28 6.75
CA LEU A 119 -15.20 1.47 6.23
C LEU A 119 -14.14 2.36 5.58
N SER A 120 -12.90 2.23 6.05
CA SER A 120 -11.74 2.85 5.43
C SER A 120 -11.10 1.89 4.42
N ILE A 121 -10.54 2.43 3.34
CA ILE A 121 -9.77 1.64 2.37
C ILE A 121 -8.35 2.21 2.32
N VAL A 122 -7.36 1.35 2.52
CA VAL A 122 -5.95 1.64 2.31
C VAL A 122 -5.55 1.01 0.97
N ALA A 123 -5.50 1.81 -0.08
CA ALA A 123 -5.11 1.38 -1.41
C ALA A 123 -3.63 1.67 -1.63
N ILE A 124 -2.83 0.61 -1.57
CA ILE A 124 -1.36 0.64 -1.64
C ILE A 124 -0.82 -0.01 -2.92
N GLY A 125 -1.71 -0.53 -3.78
CA GLY A 125 -1.37 -0.93 -5.14
C GLY A 125 -2.06 -0.07 -6.22
N PRO A 126 -1.97 -0.48 -7.50
CA PRO A 126 -2.68 0.18 -8.60
C PRO A 126 -4.19 0.22 -8.35
N LEU A 127 -4.83 1.37 -8.57
CA LEU A 127 -6.23 1.66 -8.18
C LEU A 127 -7.32 0.93 -8.98
N THR A 128 -6.97 -0.15 -9.69
CA THR A 128 -7.84 -0.89 -10.62
C THR A 128 -9.09 -1.43 -9.92
N ASN A 129 -8.94 -2.07 -8.77
CA ASN A 129 -10.07 -2.63 -8.00
C ASN A 129 -11.03 -1.51 -7.56
N ILE A 130 -10.48 -0.40 -7.05
CA ILE A 130 -11.25 0.75 -6.58
C ILE A 130 -12.03 1.39 -7.72
N ALA A 131 -11.39 1.65 -8.86
CA ALA A 131 -12.05 2.21 -10.04
C ALA A 131 -13.16 1.30 -10.57
N MET A 132 -12.95 -0.02 -10.54
CA MET A 132 -13.98 -0.99 -10.94
C MET A 132 -15.15 -1.03 -9.94
N ALA A 133 -14.90 -0.88 -8.65
CA ALA A 133 -15.97 -0.80 -7.64
C ALA A 133 -16.82 0.46 -7.83
N VAL A 134 -16.19 1.62 -8.10
CA VAL A 134 -16.90 2.86 -8.48
C VAL A 134 -17.76 2.66 -9.72
N ALA A 135 -17.25 1.99 -10.75
CA ALA A 135 -18.00 1.73 -11.97
C ALA A 135 -19.15 0.73 -11.77
N LYS A 136 -19.02 -0.17 -10.79
CA LYS A 136 -19.97 -1.24 -10.51
C LYS A 136 -21.17 -0.77 -9.67
N ASP A 137 -20.92 0.03 -8.63
CA ASP A 137 -21.95 0.48 -7.70
C ASP A 137 -21.88 2.01 -7.50
N PRO A 138 -22.94 2.76 -7.88
CA PRO A 138 -22.98 4.22 -7.71
C PRO A 138 -22.99 4.66 -6.24
N ASP A 139 -23.38 3.81 -5.29
CA ASP A 139 -23.37 4.12 -3.86
C ASP A 139 -22.01 3.83 -3.21
N PHE A 140 -21.08 3.14 -3.89
CA PHE A 140 -19.78 2.75 -3.34
C PHE A 140 -19.01 3.92 -2.75
N VAL A 141 -18.92 5.03 -3.50
CA VAL A 141 -18.20 6.25 -3.06
C VAL A 141 -18.74 6.78 -1.74
N ARG A 142 -20.07 6.82 -1.58
CA ARG A 142 -20.72 7.30 -0.36
C ARG A 142 -20.59 6.32 0.80
N ASN A 143 -20.51 5.03 0.49
CA ASN A 143 -20.42 3.96 1.49
C ASN A 143 -19.00 3.82 2.05
N VAL A 144 -17.97 4.26 1.33
CA VAL A 144 -16.59 4.33 1.85
C VAL A 144 -16.46 5.54 2.77
N GLY A 145 -16.01 5.31 4.01
CA GLY A 145 -15.80 6.37 5.00
C GLY A 145 -14.58 7.23 4.70
N ALA A 146 -13.46 6.61 4.37
CA ALA A 146 -12.24 7.30 3.95
C ALA A 146 -11.41 6.44 2.99
N LEU A 147 -10.74 7.08 2.03
CA LEU A 147 -9.85 6.41 1.08
C LEU A 147 -8.42 6.96 1.25
N TYR A 148 -7.50 6.11 1.71
CA TYR A 148 -6.08 6.41 1.82
C TYR A 148 -5.35 5.76 0.65
N VAL A 149 -4.63 6.56 -0.12
CA VAL A 149 -3.94 6.13 -1.34
C VAL A 149 -2.45 6.36 -1.19
N MET A 150 -1.67 5.29 -1.27
CA MET A 150 -0.25 5.42 -1.62
C MET A 150 -0.16 5.57 -3.13
N GLY A 151 0.37 6.70 -3.57
CA GLY A 151 0.70 6.85 -4.98
C GLY A 151 0.85 8.29 -5.44
N GLY A 152 1.36 8.41 -6.66
CA GLY A 152 1.74 9.69 -7.24
C GLY A 152 2.95 10.32 -6.56
N SER A 153 3.45 11.39 -7.17
CA SER A 153 4.45 12.28 -6.58
C SER A 153 3.86 13.68 -6.53
N ASN A 154 4.03 14.40 -5.41
CA ASN A 154 3.58 15.78 -5.30
C ASN A 154 4.54 16.71 -6.05
N ASN A 155 4.35 16.78 -7.37
CA ASN A 155 5.17 17.56 -8.30
C ASN A 155 6.68 17.27 -8.16
N GLY A 156 7.02 16.07 -7.68
CA GLY A 156 8.37 15.57 -7.44
C GLY A 156 8.81 14.57 -8.51
N ARG A 157 9.94 13.89 -8.26
CA ARG A 157 10.43 12.80 -9.11
C ARG A 157 9.53 11.57 -8.98
N GLY A 158 9.39 10.81 -10.06
CA GLY A 158 8.81 9.47 -10.03
C GLY A 158 9.80 8.39 -9.54
N ASN A 159 9.33 7.15 -9.45
CA ASN A 159 10.15 5.96 -9.14
C ASN A 159 10.23 4.96 -10.30
N ILE A 160 9.20 4.87 -11.15
CA ILE A 160 9.19 4.03 -12.36
C ILE A 160 9.60 4.80 -13.61
N THR A 161 9.26 6.08 -13.69
CA THR A 161 9.74 7.02 -14.70
C THR A 161 10.21 8.31 -14.03
N ALA A 162 10.79 9.24 -14.78
CA ALA A 162 11.18 10.54 -14.22
C ALA A 162 9.99 11.31 -13.63
N ALA A 163 8.78 11.10 -14.14
CA ALA A 163 7.58 11.87 -13.76
C ALA A 163 6.58 11.07 -12.91
N ALA A 164 6.48 9.76 -13.09
CA ALA A 164 5.41 8.97 -12.50
C ALA A 164 5.88 8.03 -11.41
N GLU A 165 5.04 7.93 -10.39
CA GLU A 165 5.07 6.90 -9.37
C GLU A 165 4.40 5.61 -9.93
N PHE A 166 4.88 4.45 -9.49
CA PHE A 166 4.53 3.12 -9.99
C PHE A 166 3.03 2.82 -9.99
N ASN A 167 2.33 2.95 -8.85
CA ASN A 167 0.91 2.60 -8.73
C ASN A 167 0.05 3.37 -9.74
N PHE A 168 0.31 4.66 -9.91
CA PHE A 168 -0.42 5.49 -10.87
C PHE A 168 0.04 5.25 -12.31
N TYR A 169 1.30 4.86 -12.52
CA TYR A 169 1.80 4.52 -13.85
C TYR A 169 1.22 3.21 -14.38
N VAL A 170 1.05 2.20 -13.51
CA VAL A 170 0.51 0.89 -13.87
C VAL A 170 -0.91 1.03 -14.42
N ASP A 171 -1.78 1.75 -13.72
CA ASP A 171 -3.16 2.04 -14.17
C ASP A 171 -3.57 3.52 -14.00
N PRO A 172 -3.12 4.40 -14.92
CA PRO A 172 -3.38 5.82 -14.81
C PRO A 172 -4.86 6.14 -15.08
N GLU A 173 -5.55 5.32 -15.88
CA GLU A 173 -6.98 5.47 -16.14
C GLU A 173 -7.79 5.16 -14.87
N ALA A 174 -7.43 4.11 -14.12
CA ALA A 174 -8.06 3.82 -12.84
C ALA A 174 -7.81 4.94 -11.83
N ALA A 175 -6.57 5.42 -11.71
CA ALA A 175 -6.23 6.52 -10.80
C ALA A 175 -7.03 7.80 -11.14
N LYS A 176 -7.09 8.18 -12.42
CA LYS A 176 -7.90 9.31 -12.89
C LYS A 176 -9.38 9.15 -12.52
N ALA A 177 -9.93 7.96 -12.70
CA ALA A 177 -11.33 7.68 -12.37
C ALA A 177 -11.60 7.80 -10.86
N VAL A 178 -10.70 7.31 -10.00
CA VAL A 178 -10.85 7.40 -8.54
C VAL A 178 -10.81 8.84 -8.04
N PHE A 179 -9.86 9.66 -8.50
CA PHE A 179 -9.81 11.08 -8.11
C PHE A 179 -10.99 11.91 -8.64
N ALA A 180 -11.65 11.45 -9.69
CA ALA A 180 -12.88 12.06 -10.22
C ALA A 180 -14.17 11.56 -9.53
N ALA A 181 -14.10 10.49 -8.73
CA ALA A 181 -15.28 9.80 -8.21
C ALA A 181 -15.97 10.52 -7.04
N GLY A 182 -15.26 11.42 -6.35
CA GLY A 182 -15.80 12.18 -5.22
C GLY A 182 -15.61 11.55 -3.85
N PHE A 183 -14.61 10.68 -3.68
CA PHE A 183 -14.18 10.16 -2.37
C PHE A 183 -13.61 11.27 -1.47
N ASP A 184 -13.60 11.02 -0.15
CA ASP A 184 -12.69 11.71 0.77
C ASP A 184 -11.31 11.03 0.69
N VAL A 185 -10.45 11.54 -0.19
CA VAL A 185 -9.13 10.95 -0.48
C VAL A 185 -8.03 11.61 0.35
N THR A 186 -7.25 10.79 1.04
CA THR A 186 -5.94 11.17 1.60
C THR A 186 -4.83 10.50 0.79
N VAL A 187 -3.88 11.28 0.27
CA VAL A 187 -2.76 10.78 -0.54
C VAL A 187 -1.46 10.83 0.25
N VAL A 188 -0.74 9.70 0.26
CA VAL A 188 0.63 9.56 0.75
C VAL A 188 1.54 9.45 -0.49
N PRO A 189 2.13 10.57 -0.94
CA PRO A 189 2.91 10.59 -2.18
C PRO A 189 4.32 10.03 -1.99
N TRP A 190 4.91 9.52 -3.07
CA TRP A 190 6.29 9.07 -3.12
C TRP A 190 7.30 10.21 -2.84
N ASP A 191 7.34 11.24 -3.69
CA ASP A 191 8.24 12.39 -3.54
C ASP A 191 7.40 13.67 -3.30
N PRO A 192 7.76 14.54 -2.35
CA PRO A 192 8.89 14.45 -1.43
C PRO A 192 8.67 13.68 -0.13
N LEU A 193 7.44 13.25 0.17
CA LEU A 193 7.09 12.74 1.49
C LEU A 193 7.87 11.47 1.87
N THR A 194 7.71 10.37 1.13
CA THR A 194 8.34 9.08 1.45
C THR A 194 9.86 9.22 1.50
N LEU A 195 10.45 9.90 0.52
CA LEU A 195 11.90 10.07 0.42
C LEU A 195 12.52 10.89 1.56
N ARG A 196 11.74 11.72 2.24
CA ARG A 196 12.20 12.52 3.38
C ARG A 196 11.88 11.92 4.73
N HIS A 197 10.80 11.14 4.82
CA HIS A 197 10.21 10.77 6.11
C HIS A 197 9.98 9.27 6.31
N ALA A 198 10.07 8.46 5.25
CA ALA A 198 9.79 7.03 5.28
C ALA A 198 10.93 6.19 4.66
N VAL A 199 12.16 6.67 4.78
CA VAL A 199 13.37 5.91 4.44
C VAL A 199 14.01 5.40 5.73
N PHE A 200 14.19 4.10 5.84
CA PHE A 200 14.87 3.48 6.98
C PHE A 200 16.32 3.20 6.62
N ASP A 201 17.21 3.99 7.22
CA ASP A 201 18.65 3.87 7.05
C ASP A 201 19.21 2.62 7.77
N GLN A 202 20.53 2.41 7.64
CA GLN A 202 21.18 1.24 8.23
C GLN A 202 21.01 1.17 9.75
N GLU A 203 21.00 2.30 10.46
CA GLU A 203 20.83 2.32 11.92
C GLU A 203 19.44 1.81 12.32
N ARG A 204 18.39 2.29 11.63
CA ARG A 204 17.01 1.84 11.82
C ARG A 204 16.83 0.35 11.46
N LEU A 205 17.45 -0.10 10.37
CA LEU A 205 17.42 -1.51 9.97
C LEU A 205 18.12 -2.42 10.99
N ASP A 206 19.27 -2.01 11.51
CA ASP A 206 20.01 -2.74 12.55
C ASP A 206 19.20 -2.82 13.86
N ALA A 207 18.50 -1.73 14.21
CA ALA A 207 17.61 -1.71 15.38
C ALA A 207 16.44 -2.70 15.25
N ILE A 208 15.82 -2.79 14.07
CA ILE A 208 14.77 -3.80 13.81
C ILE A 208 15.35 -5.22 13.87
N ALA A 209 16.52 -5.46 13.28
CA ALA A 209 17.18 -6.77 13.34
C ALA A 209 17.51 -7.18 14.79
N ALA A 210 17.89 -6.22 15.64
CA ALA A 210 18.21 -6.46 17.05
C ALA A 210 16.98 -6.86 17.89
N LEU A 211 15.75 -6.72 17.40
CA LEU A 211 14.54 -7.17 18.10
C LEU A 211 14.53 -8.69 18.34
N GLY A 212 15.15 -9.47 17.44
CA GLY A 212 15.21 -10.94 17.55
C GLY A 212 13.81 -11.58 17.61
N THR A 213 12.88 -11.05 16.81
CA THR A 213 11.51 -11.52 16.68
C THR A 213 11.30 -12.09 15.27
N PRO A 214 10.39 -13.06 15.07
CA PRO A 214 10.08 -13.57 13.74
C PRO A 214 9.66 -12.47 12.76
N LEU A 215 9.00 -11.41 13.26
CA LEU A 215 8.60 -10.26 12.45
C LEU A 215 9.79 -9.39 12.05
N GLY A 216 10.77 -9.17 12.93
CA GLY A 216 12.00 -8.44 12.62
C GLY A 216 12.86 -9.18 11.58
N ASP A 217 13.00 -10.50 11.74
CA ASP A 217 13.70 -11.36 10.78
C ASP A 217 13.01 -11.34 9.41
N PHE A 218 11.67 -11.47 9.40
CA PHE A 218 10.86 -11.36 8.19
C PHE A 218 11.00 -10.00 7.51
N PHE A 219 10.91 -8.91 8.28
CA PHE A 219 11.11 -7.54 7.77
C PHE A 219 12.47 -7.40 7.07
N GLY A 220 13.54 -7.90 7.69
CA GLY A 220 14.89 -7.85 7.12
C GLY A 220 14.98 -8.63 5.80
N ARG A 221 14.27 -9.76 5.68
CA ARG A 221 14.21 -10.55 4.44
C ARG A 221 13.48 -9.82 3.33
N VAL A 222 12.24 -9.39 3.57
CA VAL A 222 11.42 -8.74 2.53
C VAL A 222 12.03 -7.42 2.05
N CYS A 223 12.75 -6.71 2.92
CA CYS A 223 13.44 -5.47 2.58
C CYS A 223 14.76 -5.65 1.80
N SER A 224 15.31 -6.87 1.73
CA SER A 224 16.68 -7.09 1.24
C SER A 224 16.90 -6.70 -0.23
N ALA A 225 15.95 -7.03 -1.12
CA ALA A 225 16.02 -6.68 -2.54
C ALA A 225 15.88 -5.16 -2.76
N THR A 226 14.89 -4.54 -2.11
CA THR A 226 14.67 -3.09 -2.17
C THR A 226 15.89 -2.33 -1.65
N LEU A 227 16.51 -2.76 -0.54
CA LEU A 227 17.72 -2.12 0.01
C LEU A 227 18.86 -2.08 -1.01
N GLU A 228 19.06 -3.17 -1.74
CA GLU A 228 20.10 -3.23 -2.77
C GLU A 228 19.77 -2.29 -3.95
N PHE A 229 18.51 -2.26 -4.39
CA PHE A 229 18.07 -1.37 -5.46
C PHE A 229 18.16 0.12 -5.06
N ASP A 230 17.57 0.48 -3.92
CA ASP A 230 17.50 1.84 -3.39
C ASP A 230 18.90 2.46 -3.28
N ARG A 231 19.87 1.72 -2.74
CA ARG A 231 21.27 2.16 -2.67
C ARG A 231 21.90 2.43 -4.03
N ARG A 232 21.58 1.63 -5.05
CA ARG A 232 22.09 1.84 -6.43
C ARG A 232 21.52 3.12 -7.06
N VAL A 233 20.32 3.53 -6.68
CA VAL A 233 19.66 4.76 -7.18
C VAL A 233 19.83 5.97 -6.25
N GLY A 234 20.68 5.85 -5.22
CA GLY A 234 21.07 6.94 -4.33
C GLY A 234 20.11 7.20 -3.17
N ILE A 235 19.31 6.20 -2.77
CA ILE A 235 18.50 6.19 -1.56
C ILE A 235 19.26 5.36 -0.51
N ASP A 236 19.67 5.97 0.60
CA ASP A 236 20.49 5.31 1.62
C ASP A 236 19.64 4.60 2.68
N GLY A 237 18.90 3.57 2.26
CA GLY A 237 17.99 2.82 3.12
C GLY A 237 16.96 2.02 2.33
N THR A 238 15.86 1.65 2.98
CA THR A 238 14.67 1.10 2.32
C THR A 238 13.49 2.06 2.47
N THR A 239 12.71 2.20 1.41
CA THR A 239 11.50 3.02 1.40
C THR A 239 10.29 2.25 1.96
N HIS A 240 9.41 2.97 2.66
CA HIS A 240 8.23 2.41 3.36
C HIS A 240 6.94 3.23 3.11
N PRO A 241 6.58 3.53 1.85
CA PRO A 241 5.39 4.32 1.56
C PRO A 241 4.08 3.62 1.94
N ASP A 242 3.98 2.30 1.76
CA ASP A 242 2.74 1.56 2.02
C ASP A 242 2.44 1.43 3.51
N SER A 243 3.45 1.04 4.29
CA SER A 243 3.32 0.93 5.75
C SER A 243 3.15 2.30 6.39
N LEU A 244 3.71 3.38 5.83
CA LEU A 244 3.38 4.75 6.23
C LEU A 244 1.90 5.07 5.94
N THR A 245 1.35 4.63 4.82
CA THR A 245 -0.05 4.88 4.46
C THR A 245 -1.01 4.20 5.43
N ALA A 246 -0.75 2.94 5.78
CA ALA A 246 -1.49 2.23 6.82
C ALA A 246 -1.35 2.91 8.19
N ALA A 247 -0.13 3.31 8.57
CA ALA A 247 0.13 3.97 9.85
C ALA A 247 -0.57 5.34 9.95
N VAL A 248 -0.60 6.13 8.87
CA VAL A 248 -1.24 7.46 8.86
C VAL A 248 -2.77 7.38 8.96
N LEU A 249 -3.40 6.30 8.48
CA LEU A 249 -4.82 6.04 8.76
C LEU A 249 -5.06 5.78 10.26
N LEU A 250 -4.23 4.93 10.88
CA LEU A 250 -4.43 4.46 12.26
C LEU A 250 -3.97 5.48 13.31
N HIS A 251 -2.93 6.25 12.99
CA HIS A 251 -2.28 7.25 13.84
C HIS A 251 -2.23 8.60 13.11
N PRO A 252 -3.38 9.28 12.94
CA PRO A 252 -3.46 10.54 12.19
C PRO A 252 -2.61 11.67 12.80
N GLU A 253 -2.21 11.57 14.07
CA GLU A 253 -1.28 12.47 14.74
C GLU A 253 0.16 12.42 14.18
N LEU A 254 0.51 11.37 13.41
CA LEU A 254 1.78 11.32 12.67
C LEU A 254 1.84 12.43 11.61
N VAL A 255 0.71 12.89 11.08
CA VAL A 255 0.67 13.94 10.06
C VAL A 255 0.98 15.30 10.70
N ARG A 256 2.14 15.86 10.36
CA ARG A 256 2.57 17.19 10.82
C ARG A 256 2.11 18.30 9.89
N ARG A 257 2.02 18.02 8.59
CA ARG A 257 1.46 18.93 7.58
C ARG A 257 0.79 18.17 6.45
N SER A 258 -0.36 18.69 6.03
CA SER A 258 -1.05 18.28 4.81
C SER A 258 -1.65 19.50 4.13
N GLY A 259 -1.93 19.38 2.84
CA GLY A 259 -2.54 20.41 2.02
C GLY A 259 -3.75 19.89 1.24
N ARG A 260 -4.63 20.80 0.84
CA ARG A 260 -5.76 20.49 -0.04
C ARG A 260 -5.34 20.74 -1.48
N TYR A 261 -5.44 19.70 -2.32
CA TYR A 261 -5.03 19.73 -3.71
C TYR A 261 -6.15 19.27 -4.62
N HIS A 262 -6.14 19.79 -5.85
CA HIS A 262 -6.77 19.10 -6.97
C HIS A 262 -5.73 18.16 -7.57
N VAL A 263 -5.97 16.85 -7.50
CA VAL A 263 -5.15 15.81 -8.08
C VAL A 263 -5.82 15.31 -9.35
N ASP A 264 -5.10 15.42 -10.47
CA ASP A 264 -5.48 14.78 -11.73
C ASP A 264 -4.31 13.94 -12.27
N VAL A 265 -4.62 12.92 -13.06
CA VAL A 265 -3.63 11.97 -13.58
C VAL A 265 -3.58 12.04 -15.11
N GLU A 266 -2.36 12.13 -15.64
CA GLU A 266 -2.09 12.14 -17.08
C GLU A 266 -2.23 10.73 -17.68
N THR A 267 -3.10 10.60 -18.67
CA THR A 267 -3.44 9.33 -19.35
C THR A 267 -3.13 9.33 -20.85
N ALA A 268 -2.85 10.49 -21.45
CA ALA A 268 -2.67 10.64 -22.90
C ALA A 268 -1.19 10.83 -23.30
N GLY A 269 -0.44 11.63 -22.55
CA GLY A 269 0.95 11.98 -22.88
C GLY A 269 1.93 10.80 -22.85
N GLU A 270 2.91 10.80 -23.74
CA GLU A 270 3.94 9.75 -23.81
C GLU A 270 5.02 9.89 -22.73
N LEU A 271 5.37 11.13 -22.36
CA LEU A 271 6.47 11.42 -21.42
C LEU A 271 6.05 11.39 -19.95
N THR A 272 4.78 11.68 -19.69
CA THR A 272 4.24 11.94 -18.36
C THR A 272 3.06 11.03 -18.02
N ARG A 273 2.90 9.89 -18.71
CA ARG A 273 1.90 8.87 -18.34
C ARG A 273 1.98 8.58 -16.83
N GLY A 274 0.85 8.63 -16.13
CA GLY A 274 0.76 8.37 -14.70
C GLY A 274 1.28 9.49 -13.80
N TYR A 275 1.70 10.63 -14.36
CA TYR A 275 2.04 11.82 -13.59
C TYR A 275 0.80 12.32 -12.84
N ALA A 276 0.95 12.51 -11.53
CA ALA A 276 -0.05 13.14 -10.68
C ALA A 276 0.16 14.66 -10.66
N ALA A 277 -0.70 15.39 -11.38
CA ALA A 277 -0.74 16.84 -11.31
C ALA A 277 -1.42 17.26 -9.99
N MET A 278 -0.63 17.49 -8.95
CA MET A 278 -1.12 17.94 -7.64
C MET A 278 -1.14 19.46 -7.58
N SER A 279 -2.27 20.05 -7.95
CA SER A 279 -2.47 21.49 -8.06
C SER A 279 -2.91 22.10 -6.72
N TRP A 280 -2.11 23.02 -6.18
CA TRP A 280 -2.49 23.82 -5.00
C TRP A 280 -3.29 25.05 -5.45
N GLY A 281 -4.07 25.66 -4.53
CA GLY A 281 -5.15 26.62 -4.78
C GLY A 281 -4.87 27.90 -5.60
N VAL A 282 -3.75 28.01 -6.30
CA VAL A 282 -3.39 29.08 -7.23
C VAL A 282 -3.95 28.89 -8.66
N HIS A 283 -4.44 27.69 -9.01
CA HIS A 283 -4.90 27.37 -10.36
C HIS A 283 -6.43 27.40 -10.55
N GLY A 284 -7.20 27.73 -9.51
CA GLY A 284 -8.67 27.84 -9.58
C GLY A 284 -9.40 26.50 -9.76
N LEU A 285 -8.74 25.38 -9.43
CA LEU A 285 -9.34 24.04 -9.43
C LEU A 285 -9.86 23.69 -8.03
N GLU A 286 -11.01 23.03 -7.95
CA GLU A 286 -11.58 22.56 -6.69
C GLU A 286 -10.80 21.35 -6.17
N ALA A 287 -10.41 21.39 -4.89
CA ALA A 287 -9.59 20.34 -4.28
C ALA A 287 -10.40 19.05 -4.03
N ASN A 288 -9.92 17.93 -4.58
CA ASN A 288 -10.52 16.60 -4.45
C ASN A 288 -9.71 15.65 -3.54
N ALA A 289 -8.58 16.09 -3.00
CA ALA A 289 -7.78 15.28 -2.09
C ALA A 289 -7.06 16.11 -1.02
N THR A 290 -6.76 15.45 0.09
CA THR A 290 -5.78 15.88 1.09
C THR A 290 -4.46 15.18 0.79
N VAL A 291 -3.39 15.93 0.53
CA VAL A 291 -2.06 15.36 0.26
C VAL A 291 -1.20 15.56 1.51
N VAL A 292 -0.61 14.47 2.00
CA VAL A 292 0.30 14.51 3.15
C VAL A 292 1.65 15.07 2.69
N GLU A 293 2.14 16.09 3.39
CA GLU A 293 3.36 16.84 3.03
C GLU A 293 4.51 16.61 4.00
N GLU A 294 4.20 16.29 5.26
CA GLU A 294 5.18 16.08 6.32
C GLU A 294 4.60 15.17 7.40
N VAL A 295 5.39 14.19 7.84
CA VAL A 295 5.04 13.28 8.93
C VAL A 295 6.15 13.23 9.98
N ASP A 296 5.77 12.78 11.18
CA ASP A 296 6.70 12.41 12.24
C ASP A 296 7.47 11.13 11.87
N ALA A 297 8.64 11.29 11.27
CA ALA A 297 9.46 10.17 10.79
C ALA A 297 10.00 9.28 11.93
N ASP A 298 10.21 9.85 13.12
CA ASP A 298 10.64 9.10 14.31
C ASP A 298 9.45 8.38 14.94
N GLY A 299 8.31 9.07 15.10
CA GLY A 299 7.07 8.46 15.58
C GLY A 299 6.58 7.31 14.69
N PHE A 300 6.71 7.44 13.37
CA PHE A 300 6.41 6.36 12.43
C PHE A 300 7.33 5.15 12.63
N PHE A 301 8.64 5.39 12.79
CA PHE A 301 9.61 4.31 13.05
C PHE A 301 9.34 3.61 14.39
N ASP A 302 9.10 4.38 15.45
CA ASP A 302 8.77 3.85 16.78
C ASP A 302 7.51 2.98 16.73
N HIS A 303 6.49 3.41 15.99
CA HIS A 303 5.28 2.61 15.76
C HIS A 303 5.59 1.28 15.06
N LEU A 304 6.39 1.29 13.99
CA LEU A 304 6.78 0.05 13.31
C LEU A 304 7.62 -0.86 14.22
N VAL A 305 8.53 -0.31 15.02
CA VAL A 305 9.28 -1.07 16.03
C VAL A 305 8.32 -1.71 17.03
N GLU A 306 7.29 -1.02 17.49
CA GLU A 306 6.28 -1.60 18.39
C GLU A 306 5.58 -2.79 17.73
N VAL A 307 5.11 -2.65 16.49
CA VAL A 307 4.48 -3.73 15.72
C VAL A 307 5.43 -4.93 15.57
N LEU A 308 6.66 -4.70 15.14
CA LEU A 308 7.65 -5.74 14.85
C LEU A 308 8.25 -6.37 16.12
N SER A 309 8.17 -5.71 17.28
CA SER A 309 8.62 -6.24 18.56
C SER A 309 7.72 -7.35 19.11
N ARG A 310 6.52 -7.52 18.55
CA ARG A 310 5.55 -8.53 18.98
C ARG A 310 6.09 -9.92 18.68
N ARG A 311 5.99 -10.82 19.67
CA ARG A 311 6.33 -12.23 19.48
C ARG A 311 5.14 -12.96 18.85
N THR A 312 5.32 -13.39 17.61
CA THR A 312 4.38 -14.23 16.89
C THR A 312 4.93 -15.65 16.76
N VAL A 313 4.08 -16.59 16.35
CA VAL A 313 4.49 -17.93 15.93
C VAL A 313 3.95 -18.11 14.51
N PRO A 314 4.81 -18.34 13.50
CA PRO A 314 4.36 -18.58 12.14
C PRO A 314 3.33 -19.72 12.08
N ALA A 315 2.21 -19.49 11.39
CA ALA A 315 1.12 -20.47 11.29
C ALA A 315 1.52 -21.71 10.46
N ARG A 316 2.51 -21.56 9.59
CA ARG A 316 3.17 -22.62 8.81
C ARG A 316 4.68 -22.38 8.79
N GLU A 317 5.45 -23.41 8.47
CA GLU A 317 6.89 -23.29 8.26
C GLU A 317 7.19 -22.36 7.08
N ILE A 318 8.08 -21.38 7.31
CA ILE A 318 8.54 -20.44 6.28
C ILE A 318 10.03 -20.69 6.08
N THR A 319 10.40 -21.20 4.91
CA THR A 319 11.79 -21.44 4.55
C THR A 319 12.52 -20.11 4.34
N GLY A 320 13.66 -19.93 5.01
CA GLY A 320 14.50 -18.74 4.90
C GLY A 320 14.29 -17.68 5.99
N LEU A 321 13.26 -17.87 6.82
CA LEU A 321 13.01 -17.09 8.04
C LEU A 321 13.90 -17.60 9.17
#